data_AF-A0A971E2I0-F1
#
_entry.id   AF-A0A971E2I0-F1
#
_cell.length_a   1.000
_cell.length_b   1.000
_cell.length_c   1.000
_cell.angle_alpha   90.00
_cell.angle_beta   90.00
_cell.angle_gamma   90.00
#
_symmetry.space_group_name_H-M   'P 1'
#
loop_
_entity.id
_entity.type
_entity.pdbx_description
1 polymer ?
#
loop_
_entity_poly.entity_id
_entity_poly.type
_entity_poly.pdbx_seq_one_letter_code
_entity_poly.pdbx_strand_id
1 'polypeptide(L)'
;MENTKKQVLANLLSDLESKTFEIEAWKQKATLLIKRIFGDNDPKLALIEELHYDFSSWSLRDSSGGKSNDKVKEAARGIIDAAIAEISLESGDNVVVEVLRYELSGKDFETLSSIMASDKNRETLLPGFIASVSNEVKDLIIKKLIEKSM
;
A
#
# COMPACT_ATOMS: atom_id res chain seq x y z
N MET A 1 8.51 5.29 2.39
CA MET A 1 8.62 4.22 1.37
C MET A 1 7.28 3.53 1.11
N GLU A 2 6.51 3.20 2.15
CA GLU A 2 5.13 2.66 2.05
C GLU A 2 4.19 3.54 1.21
N ASN A 3 4.15 4.85 1.51
CA ASN A 3 3.31 5.80 0.77
C ASN A 3 3.66 5.82 -0.73
N THR A 4 4.95 5.68 -1.06
CA THR A 4 5.41 5.55 -2.46
C THR A 4 4.92 4.26 -3.12
N LYS A 5 4.93 3.12 -2.42
CA LYS A 5 4.40 1.85 -2.94
C LYS A 5 2.90 1.97 -3.22
N LYS A 6 2.12 2.48 -2.26
CA LYS A 6 0.67 2.70 -2.39
C LYS A 6 0.34 3.69 -3.50
N GLN A 7 1.08 4.78 -3.62
CA GLN A 7 0.89 5.77 -4.69
C GLN A 7 1.12 5.16 -6.08
N VAL A 8 2.16 4.34 -6.23
CA VAL A 8 2.46 3.68 -7.50
C VAL A 8 1.36 2.70 -7.90
N LEU A 9 0.77 1.98 -6.93
CA LEU A 9 -0.40 1.13 -7.18
C LEU A 9 -1.67 1.95 -7.46
N ALA A 10 -1.89 3.07 -6.76
CA ALA A 10 -3.02 3.97 -7.03
C ALA A 10 -2.96 4.60 -8.44
N ASN A 11 -1.76 4.79 -8.98
CA ASN A 11 -1.59 5.22 -10.37
C ASN A 11 -2.09 4.15 -11.35
N LEU A 12 -1.91 2.85 -11.06
CA LEU A 12 -2.47 1.76 -11.88
C LEU A 12 -4.00 1.78 -11.89
N LEU A 13 -4.63 2.17 -10.78
CA LEU A 13 -6.10 2.35 -10.72
C LEU A 13 -6.54 3.52 -11.58
N SER A 14 -5.80 4.63 -11.56
CA SER A 14 -6.08 5.79 -12.42
C SER A 14 -5.96 5.45 -13.91
N ASP A 15 -5.01 4.59 -14.27
CA ASP A 15 -4.82 4.15 -15.66
C ASP A 15 -6.03 3.36 -16.20
N LEU A 16 -6.75 2.61 -15.34
CA LEU A 16 -7.97 1.87 -15.72
C LEU A 16 -9.09 2.82 -16.20
N GLU A 17 -9.15 4.03 -15.66
CA GLU A 17 -10.14 5.05 -16.01
C GLU A 17 -9.76 5.84 -17.29
N SER A 18 -8.59 5.58 -17.86
CA SER A 18 -8.15 6.24 -19.08
C SER A 18 -9.07 5.92 -20.26
N LYS A 19 -9.38 6.94 -21.07
CA LYS A 19 -10.11 6.79 -22.33
C LYS A 19 -9.34 5.97 -23.36
N THR A 20 -8.01 5.89 -23.23
CA THR A 20 -7.11 5.13 -24.11
C THR A 20 -6.57 3.91 -23.38
N PHE A 21 -7.39 3.27 -22.55
CA PHE A 21 -6.99 2.10 -21.79
C PHE A 21 -6.66 0.93 -22.71
N GLU A 22 -5.44 0.39 -22.55
CA GLU A 22 -4.90 -0.75 -23.28
C GLU A 22 -4.53 -1.84 -22.26
N ILE A 23 -5.29 -2.95 -22.26
CA ILE A 23 -5.16 -4.00 -21.24
C ILE A 23 -3.77 -4.62 -21.20
N GLU A 24 -3.17 -4.91 -22.36
CA GLU A 24 -1.85 -5.55 -22.42
C GLU A 24 -0.75 -4.63 -21.91
N ALA A 25 -0.80 -3.33 -22.26
CA ALA A 25 0.13 -2.34 -21.73
C ALA A 25 -0.02 -2.17 -20.21
N TRP A 26 -1.26 -2.18 -19.71
CA TRP A 26 -1.53 -2.13 -18.27
C TRP A 26 -1.03 -3.38 -17.55
N LYS A 27 -1.27 -4.58 -18.09
CA LYS A 27 -0.79 -5.87 -17.52
C LYS A 27 0.72 -5.89 -17.38
N GLN A 28 1.45 -5.46 -18.41
CA GLN A 28 2.91 -5.37 -18.36
C GLN A 28 3.39 -4.45 -17.23
N LYS A 29 2.80 -3.26 -17.14
CA LYS A 29 3.14 -2.28 -16.10
C LYS A 29 2.80 -2.81 -14.70
N ALA A 30 1.60 -3.39 -14.52
CA ALA A 30 1.15 -3.96 -13.26
C ALA A 30 2.04 -5.12 -12.81
N THR A 31 2.37 -6.04 -13.72
CA THR A 31 3.26 -7.18 -13.48
C THR A 31 4.62 -6.73 -12.94
N LEU A 32 5.25 -5.74 -13.59
CA LEU A 32 6.56 -5.23 -13.17
C LEU A 32 6.51 -4.59 -11.77
N LEU A 33 5.44 -3.86 -11.46
CA LEU A 33 5.27 -3.22 -10.17
C LEU A 33 4.96 -4.21 -9.05
N ILE A 34 4.08 -5.19 -9.28
CA ILE A 34 3.76 -6.23 -8.31
C ILE A 34 5.00 -7.08 -8.02
N LYS A 35 5.75 -7.51 -9.04
CA LYS A 35 7.02 -8.24 -8.87
C LYS A 35 8.01 -7.48 -8.00
N ARG A 36 8.13 -6.17 -8.21
CA ARG A 36 9.03 -5.32 -7.44
C ARG A 36 8.59 -5.14 -5.98
N ILE A 37 7.28 -5.13 -5.72
CA ILE A 37 6.72 -4.86 -4.38
C ILE A 37 6.63 -6.14 -3.54
N PHE A 38 6.18 -7.25 -4.14
CA PHE A 38 5.83 -8.49 -3.43
C PHE A 38 6.71 -9.70 -3.84
N GLY A 39 7.47 -9.60 -4.92
CA GLY A 39 8.34 -10.67 -5.43
C GLY A 39 7.78 -11.42 -6.64
N ASP A 40 8.63 -12.25 -7.27
CA ASP A 40 8.32 -12.93 -8.53
C ASP A 40 7.31 -14.08 -8.44
N ASN A 41 7.02 -14.56 -7.22
CA ASN A 41 6.12 -15.70 -6.97
C ASN A 41 4.77 -15.29 -6.38
N ASP A 42 4.41 -14.01 -6.45
CA ASP A 42 3.16 -13.53 -5.88
C ASP A 42 1.94 -14.02 -6.71
N PRO A 43 0.89 -14.58 -6.08
CA PRO A 43 -0.28 -15.11 -6.77
C PRO A 43 -1.05 -14.06 -7.59
N LYS A 44 -0.94 -12.77 -7.25
CA LYS A 44 -1.54 -11.68 -8.02
C LYS A 44 -0.99 -11.60 -9.44
N LEU A 45 0.21 -12.10 -9.70
CA LEU A 45 0.80 -12.13 -11.04
C LEU A 45 0.03 -13.02 -12.00
N ALA A 46 -0.40 -14.22 -11.55
CA ALA A 46 -1.23 -15.11 -12.34
C ALA A 46 -2.60 -14.49 -12.62
N LEU A 47 -3.21 -13.85 -11.61
CA LEU A 47 -4.49 -13.15 -11.77
C LEU A 47 -4.40 -12.00 -12.79
N ILE A 48 -3.28 -11.27 -12.83
CA ILE A 48 -3.06 -10.22 -13.83
C ILE A 48 -2.93 -10.82 -15.23
N GLU A 49 -2.21 -11.93 -15.38
CA GLU A 49 -2.01 -12.61 -16.66
C GLU A 49 -3.34 -13.11 -17.25
N GLU A 50 -4.24 -13.60 -16.40
CA GLU A 50 -5.58 -14.08 -16.76
C GLU A 50 -6.55 -12.98 -17.19
N LEU A 51 -6.23 -11.69 -17.03
CA LEU A 51 -7.09 -10.61 -17.52
C LEU A 51 -7.09 -10.58 -19.05
N HIS A 52 -8.25 -10.83 -19.65
CA HIS A 52 -8.49 -10.69 -21.09
C HIS A 52 -9.94 -10.33 -21.38
N TYR A 53 -10.17 -9.63 -22.49
CA TYR A 53 -11.52 -9.39 -22.98
C TYR A 53 -12.01 -10.60 -23.78
N ASP A 54 -13.10 -11.22 -23.33
CA ASP A 54 -13.76 -12.29 -24.07
C ASP A 54 -14.60 -11.72 -25.22
N PHE A 55 -14.05 -11.78 -26.44
CA PHE A 55 -14.74 -11.39 -27.67
C PHE A 55 -15.57 -12.51 -28.30
N SER A 56 -16.07 -13.47 -27.51
CA SER A 56 -16.97 -14.51 -28.03
C SER A 56 -18.26 -13.91 -28.58
N SER A 57 -18.78 -14.43 -29.69
CA SER A 57 -19.99 -13.89 -30.35
C SER A 57 -21.25 -13.88 -29.46
N TRP A 58 -21.23 -14.58 -28.33
CA TRP A 58 -22.27 -14.55 -27.29
C TRP A 58 -22.15 -13.34 -26.34
N SER A 59 -20.93 -12.86 -26.03
CA SER A 59 -20.71 -11.72 -25.12
C SER A 59 -21.11 -10.38 -25.76
N LEU A 60 -21.02 -10.29 -27.08
CA LEU A 60 -21.43 -9.11 -27.86
C LEU A 60 -22.96 -8.89 -27.87
N ARG A 61 -23.76 -9.95 -27.72
CA ARG A 61 -25.22 -9.84 -27.72
C ARG A 61 -25.75 -9.24 -26.41
N ASP A 62 -25.18 -9.64 -25.28
CA ASP A 62 -25.58 -9.14 -23.94
C ASP A 62 -25.04 -7.72 -23.66
N SER A 63 -23.97 -7.30 -24.33
CA SER A 63 -23.37 -5.97 -24.13
C SER A 63 -24.13 -4.82 -24.82
N SER A 64 -25.17 -5.12 -25.61
CA SER A 64 -25.92 -4.16 -26.43
C SER A 64 -27.03 -3.40 -25.69
N GLY A 65 -27.30 -3.73 -24.43
CA GLY A 65 -28.42 -3.19 -23.65
C GLY A 65 -28.04 -2.62 -22.28
N GLY A 66 -27.39 -1.45 -22.26
CA GLY A 66 -27.19 -0.66 -21.04
C GLY A 66 -25.80 -0.80 -20.42
N LYS A 67 -25.22 0.36 -20.05
CA LYS A 67 -23.91 0.59 -19.41
C LYS A 67 -23.10 -0.69 -19.19
N SER A 68 -22.23 -1.01 -20.15
CA SER A 68 -21.26 -2.09 -20.03
C SER A 68 -20.37 -1.84 -18.81
N ASN A 69 -20.67 -2.48 -17.67
CA ASN A 69 -19.68 -2.63 -16.61
C ASN A 69 -18.53 -3.44 -17.22
N ASP A 70 -17.38 -2.78 -17.37
CA ASP A 70 -16.18 -3.40 -17.90
C ASP A 70 -15.64 -4.36 -16.83
N LYS A 71 -16.11 -5.61 -16.88
CA LYS A 71 -15.75 -6.68 -15.94
C LYS A 71 -14.24 -6.89 -15.83
N VAL A 72 -13.50 -6.63 -16.91
CA VAL A 72 -12.03 -6.72 -16.92
C VAL A 72 -11.42 -5.61 -16.08
N LYS A 73 -11.90 -4.36 -16.23
CA LYS A 73 -11.47 -3.25 -15.37
C LYS A 73 -11.85 -3.45 -13.91
N GLU A 74 -13.04 -4.02 -13.65
CA GLU A 74 -13.46 -4.36 -12.28
C GLU A 74 -12.55 -5.41 -11.64
N ALA A 75 -12.21 -6.48 -12.37
CA ALA A 75 -11.27 -7.51 -11.90
C ALA A 75 -9.87 -6.94 -11.68
N ALA A 76 -9.36 -6.16 -12.64
CA ALA A 76 -8.08 -5.47 -12.55
C ALA A 76 -8.02 -4.55 -11.32
N ARG A 77 -9.09 -3.78 -11.09
CA ARG A 77 -9.24 -2.93 -9.90
C ARG A 77 -9.20 -3.76 -8.61
N GLY A 78 -9.95 -4.86 -8.54
CA GLY A 78 -9.96 -5.74 -7.38
C GLY A 78 -8.58 -6.28 -7.01
N ILE A 79 -7.77 -6.66 -8.00
CA ILE A 79 -6.39 -7.13 -7.77
C ILE A 79 -5.53 -6.02 -7.14
N ILE A 80 -5.61 -4.80 -7.68
CA ILE A 80 -4.79 -3.68 -7.18
C ILE A 80 -5.28 -3.18 -5.82
N ASP A 81 -6.59 -3.12 -5.59
CA ASP A 81 -7.16 -2.77 -4.30
C ASP A 81 -6.73 -3.79 -3.22
N ALA A 82 -6.73 -5.10 -3.54
CA ALA A 82 -6.20 -6.14 -2.66
C ALA A 82 -4.71 -5.94 -2.35
N ALA A 83 -3.89 -5.60 -3.35
CA ALA A 83 -2.47 -5.30 -3.15
C ALA A 83 -2.25 -4.07 -2.24
N ILE A 84 -3.05 -3.01 -2.39
CA ILE A 84 -2.98 -1.82 -1.52
C ILE A 84 -3.40 -2.17 -0.08
N ALA A 85 -4.45 -2.98 0.06
CA ALA A 85 -4.91 -3.47 1.36
C ALA A 85 -3.82 -4.32 2.03
N GLU A 86 -3.15 -5.21 1.30
CA GLU A 86 -2.07 -6.05 1.81
C GLU A 86 -0.89 -5.22 2.32
N ILE A 87 -0.45 -4.17 1.59
CA ILE A 87 0.56 -3.23 2.11
C ILE A 87 0.06 -2.56 3.40
N SER A 88 -1.23 -2.27 3.49
CA SER A 88 -1.85 -1.68 4.69
C SER A 88 -1.98 -2.68 5.84
N LEU A 89 -1.98 -3.99 5.57
CA LEU A 89 -1.96 -5.06 6.57
C LEU A 89 -0.53 -5.34 7.02
N GLU A 90 0.47 -5.31 6.13
CA GLU A 90 1.89 -5.33 6.51
C GLU A 90 2.27 -4.11 7.36
N SER A 91 1.59 -2.98 7.13
CA SER A 91 1.75 -1.73 7.89
C SER A 91 0.74 -1.59 9.03
N GLY A 92 -0.26 -2.48 9.07
CA GLY A 92 -1.35 -2.52 10.03
C GLY A 92 -0.90 -3.32 11.24
N ASP A 93 -1.07 -2.74 12.42
CA ASP A 93 -0.61 -3.25 13.72
C ASP A 93 0.90 -3.17 13.96
N ASN A 94 1.58 -2.15 13.43
CA ASN A 94 2.74 -1.67 14.19
C ASN A 94 2.23 -0.93 15.44
N VAL A 95 1.85 -1.72 16.45
CA VAL A 95 1.48 -1.29 17.81
C VAL A 95 2.48 -0.24 18.33
N VAL A 96 3.75 -0.35 17.94
CA VAL A 96 4.77 0.64 18.29
C VAL A 96 4.48 2.00 17.66
N VAL A 97 4.17 2.07 16.37
CA VAL A 97 3.85 3.34 15.68
C VAL A 97 2.58 3.97 16.25
N GLU A 98 1.56 3.17 16.56
CA GLU A 98 0.32 3.66 17.16
C GLU A 98 0.57 4.28 18.55
N VAL A 99 1.26 3.54 19.43
CA VAL A 99 1.58 4.02 20.78
C VAL A 99 2.47 5.26 20.72
N LEU A 100 3.49 5.27 19.85
CA LEU A 100 4.35 6.44 19.66
C LEU A 100 3.57 7.67 19.18
N ARG A 101 2.60 7.50 18.26
CA ARG A 101 1.76 8.61 17.78
C ARG A 101 0.85 9.17 18.87
N TYR A 102 0.39 8.33 19.79
CA TYR A 102 -0.54 8.74 20.85
C TYR A 102 0.16 9.45 22.01
N GLU A 103 1.37 9.01 22.36
CA GLU A 103 2.09 9.51 23.54
C GLU A 103 3.10 10.62 23.22
N LEU A 104 3.66 10.66 22.01
CA LEU A 104 4.55 11.74 21.61
C LEU A 104 3.75 13.00 21.24
N SER A 105 4.34 14.17 21.47
CA SER A 105 3.79 15.41 20.92
C SER A 105 3.82 15.34 19.39
N GLY A 106 2.92 16.08 18.72
CA GLY A 106 2.90 16.11 17.25
C GLY A 106 4.25 16.50 16.64
N LYS A 107 4.95 17.45 17.28
CA LYS A 107 6.30 17.87 16.87
C LYS A 107 7.35 16.77 17.06
N ASP A 108 7.31 16.05 18.18
CA ASP A 108 8.26 14.96 18.45
C ASP A 108 8.00 13.77 17.52
N PHE A 109 6.74 13.48 17.22
CA PHE A 109 6.36 12.45 16.27
C PHE A 109 6.79 12.79 14.83
N GLU A 110 6.64 14.05 14.39
CA GLU A 110 7.14 14.51 13.09
C GLU A 110 8.67 14.45 13.01
N THR A 111 9.35 14.82 14.10
CA THR A 111 10.81 14.74 14.22
C THR A 111 11.27 13.28 14.11
N LEU A 112 10.66 12.38 14.87
CA LEU A 112 10.93 10.95 14.81
C LEU A 112 10.66 10.39 13.41
N SER A 113 9.53 10.74 12.79
CA SER A 113 9.17 10.30 11.43
C SER A 113 10.22 10.73 10.40
N SER A 114 10.74 11.96 10.54
CA SER A 114 11.81 12.50 9.69
C SER A 114 13.14 11.76 9.88
N ILE A 115 13.50 11.43 11.14
CA ILE A 115 14.67 10.62 11.47
C ILE A 115 14.53 9.22 10.87
N MET A 116 13.35 8.59 11.02
CA MET A 116 13.09 7.25 10.48
C MET A 116 13.13 7.20 8.96
N ALA A 117 12.78 8.29 8.27
CA ALA A 117 12.87 8.39 6.81
C ALA A 117 14.31 8.54 6.26
N SER A 118 15.28 8.91 7.11
CA SER A 118 16.68 9.15 6.70
C SER A 118 17.60 7.97 7.08
N ASP A 119 17.99 7.15 6.10
CA ASP A 119 18.85 5.98 6.38
C ASP A 119 20.27 6.34 6.86
N LYS A 120 20.87 7.44 6.36
CA LYS A 120 22.28 7.78 6.66
C LYS A 120 22.50 8.36 8.06
N ASN A 121 21.49 8.99 8.64
CA ASN A 121 21.61 9.73 9.91
C ASN A 121 20.79 9.11 11.05
N ARG A 122 20.14 7.97 10.81
CA ARG A 122 19.27 7.34 11.81
C ARG A 122 20.03 6.99 13.08
N GLU A 123 21.17 6.32 12.96
CA GLU A 123 21.96 5.84 14.11
C GLU A 123 22.54 6.99 14.95
N THR A 124 22.79 8.14 14.34
CA THR A 124 23.37 9.31 15.03
C THR A 124 22.31 10.19 15.68
N LEU A 125 21.15 10.38 15.05
CA LEU A 125 20.10 11.28 15.53
C LEU A 125 19.15 10.61 16.53
N LEU A 126 18.92 9.30 16.39
CA LEU A 126 17.94 8.58 17.20
C LEU A 126 18.27 8.60 18.71
N PRO A 127 19.53 8.37 19.16
CA PRO A 127 19.85 8.45 20.59
C PRO A 127 19.59 9.84 21.19
N GLY A 128 19.90 10.90 20.42
CA GLY A 128 19.66 12.29 20.84
C GLY A 128 18.17 12.61 20.97
N PHE A 129 17.36 12.14 20.01
CA PHE A 129 15.91 12.25 20.10
C PHE A 129 15.37 11.50 21.33
N ILE A 130 15.77 10.25 21.54
CA ILE A 130 15.35 9.46 22.70
C ILE A 130 15.73 10.17 24.00
N ALA A 131 16.93 10.75 24.09
CA ALA A 131 17.34 11.52 25.27
C ALA A 131 16.48 12.77 25.51
N SER A 132 15.96 13.40 24.44
CA SER A 132 15.13 14.61 24.53
C SER A 132 13.70 14.36 25.02
N VAL A 133 13.18 13.13 24.83
CA VAL A 133 11.85 12.74 25.32
C VAL A 133 11.91 12.54 26.84
N SER A 134 10.92 13.07 27.58
CA SER A 134 10.88 12.96 29.04
C SER A 134 10.73 11.51 29.50
N ASN A 135 11.15 11.21 30.74
CA ASN A 135 11.05 9.87 31.29
C ASN A 135 9.60 9.43 31.49
N GLU A 136 8.71 10.36 31.87
CA GLU A 136 7.29 10.09 32.05
C GLU A 136 6.63 9.62 30.74
N VAL A 137 6.97 10.26 29.61
CA VAL A 137 6.45 9.86 28.30
C VAL A 137 7.01 8.50 27.87
N LYS A 138 8.30 8.23 28.14
CA LYS A 138 8.90 6.91 27.88
C LYS A 138 8.21 5.82 28.68
N ASP A 139 7.93 6.06 29.96
CA ASP A 139 7.26 5.11 30.84
C ASP A 139 5.84 4.81 30.34
N LEU A 140 5.10 5.83 29.88
CA LEU A 140 3.77 5.66 29.30
C LEU A 140 3.80 4.84 28.00
N ILE A 141 4.75 5.13 27.11
CA ILE A 141 4.96 4.35 25.88
C ILE A 141 5.23 2.89 26.24
N ILE A 142 6.20 2.62 27.11
CA ILE A 142 6.56 1.24 27.52
C ILE A 142 5.33 0.53 28.11
N LYS A 143 4.60 1.18 29.02
CA LYS A 143 3.39 0.63 29.62
C LYS A 143 2.35 0.24 28.55
N LYS A 144 2.02 1.14 27.62
CA LYS A 144 1.03 0.88 26.57
C LYS A 144 1.47 -0.20 25.58
N LEU A 145 2.77 -0.27 25.29
CA LEU A 145 3.31 -1.35 24.45
C LEU A 145 3.10 -2.72 25.11
N ILE A 146 3.35 -2.82 26.42
CA ILE A 146 3.11 -4.05 27.18
C ILE A 146 1.61 -4.39 27.20
N GLU A 147 0.75 -3.41 27.49
CA GLU A 147 -0.71 -3.61 27.53
C GLU A 147 -1.31 -4.08 26.19
N LYS A 148 -0.80 -3.57 25.06
CA LYS A 148 -1.26 -3.98 23.72
C LYS A 148 -0.60 -5.27 23.20
N SER A 149 0.44 -5.76 23.87
CA SER A 149 1.13 -7.02 23.50
C SER A 149 0.63 -8.23 24.28
N MET A 150 -0.22 -8.04 25.29
CA MET A 150 -0.88 -9.08 26.10
C MET A 150 -2.31 -9.32 25.61
#